data_AF-A0A920PHW4-F1
#
_entry.id   AF-A0A920PHW4-F1
#
_cell.length_a   1.000
_cell.length_b   1.000
_cell.length_c   1.000
_cell.angle_alpha   90.00
_cell.angle_beta   90.00
_cell.angle_gamma   90.00
#
_symmetry.space_group_name_H-M   'P 1'
#
loop_
_entity.id
_entity.type
_entity.pdbx_description
1 polymer ?
#
loop_
_entity_poly.entity_id
_entity_poly.type
_entity_poly.pdbx_seq_one_letter_code
_entity_poly.pdbx_strand_id
1 'polypeptide(L)'
;MGIPEIEKIVLLTNETEWAQSFDDKKIILKANQDRLSLKENINQTADWLWEQGAKKMLYLSIDLPLALKDDVLDLINQHRNGLTLVIANKDGGTNALILDMPRSFPSNLERTV
;
A
#
# COMPACT_ATOMS: atom_id res chain seq x y z
N MET A 1 8.24 18.40 -3.82
CA MET A 1 7.65 18.39 -2.46
C MET A 1 6.88 17.10 -2.31
N GLY A 2 7.32 16.20 -1.43
CA GLY A 2 6.60 14.96 -1.15
C GLY A 2 5.44 15.17 -0.17
N ILE A 3 4.81 14.07 0.23
CA ILE A 3 3.87 14.01 1.36
C ILE A 3 4.70 13.82 2.63
N PRO A 4 4.72 14.78 3.58
CA PRO A 4 5.55 14.70 4.80
C PRO A 4 5.28 13.46 5.65
N GLU A 5 4.03 12.99 5.69
CA GLU A 5 3.54 11.85 6.45
C GLU A 5 4.03 10.51 5.87
N ILE A 6 4.52 10.49 4.62
CA ILE A 6 5.07 9.31 3.97
C ILE A 6 6.59 9.30 4.16
N GLU A 7 7.05 8.39 5.02
CA GLU A 7 8.47 8.19 5.31
C GLU A 7 9.18 7.41 4.19
N LYS A 8 8.56 6.33 3.73
CA LYS A 8 9.08 5.43 2.68
C LYS A 8 7.97 5.03 1.71
N ILE A 9 8.36 4.81 0.45
CA ILE A 9 7.49 4.32 -0.62
C ILE A 9 8.09 3.00 -1.10
N VAL A 10 7.34 1.91 -0.97
CA VAL A 10 7.75 0.64 -1.56
C VAL A 10 7.09 0.51 -2.92
N LEU A 11 7.90 0.51 -3.98
CA LEU A 11 7.43 0.20 -5.32
C LEU A 11 7.57 -1.31 -5.54
N LEU A 12 6.43 -1.97 -5.62
CA LEU A 12 6.33 -3.42 -5.72
C LEU A 12 6.15 -3.82 -7.20
N THR A 13 7.23 -4.21 -7.87
CA THR A 13 7.28 -4.42 -9.32
C THR A 13 8.42 -5.35 -9.73
N ASN A 14 8.24 -6.08 -10.83
CA ASN A 14 9.31 -6.83 -11.50
C ASN A 14 9.91 -6.07 -12.69
N GLU A 15 9.26 -4.99 -13.12
CA GLU A 15 9.77 -4.11 -14.15
C GLU A 15 10.87 -3.21 -13.56
N THR A 16 12.11 -3.43 -14.00
CA THR A 16 13.29 -2.79 -13.39
C THR A 16 13.75 -1.54 -14.13
N GLU A 17 13.54 -1.45 -15.45
CA GLU A 17 14.03 -0.34 -16.26
C GLU A 17 13.43 1.01 -15.83
N TRP A 18 12.11 1.13 -15.78
CA TRP A 18 11.45 2.36 -15.34
C TRP A 18 11.56 2.56 -13.82
N ALA A 19 11.54 1.49 -13.04
CA ALA A 19 11.61 1.57 -11.59
C ALA A 19 12.96 2.10 -11.09
N GLN A 20 14.05 1.79 -11.78
CA GLN A 20 15.38 2.32 -11.47
C GLN A 20 15.58 3.77 -11.92
N SER A 21 14.67 4.33 -12.72
CA SER A 21 14.75 5.73 -13.15
C SER A 21 14.41 6.73 -12.05
N PHE A 22 13.81 6.30 -10.94
CA PHE A 22 13.49 7.17 -9.82
C PHE A 22 14.72 7.43 -8.93
N ASP A 23 15.16 8.69 -8.88
CA ASP A 23 16.23 9.15 -7.98
C ASP A 23 15.66 9.79 -6.71
N ASP A 24 14.86 9.02 -5.94
CA ASP A 24 14.33 9.45 -4.64
C ASP A 24 14.66 8.42 -3.54
N LYS A 25 15.36 8.87 -2.50
CA LYS A 25 15.79 8.04 -1.35
C LYS A 25 14.63 7.52 -0.49
N LYS A 26 13.41 8.02 -0.69
CA LYS A 26 12.20 7.48 -0.08
C LYS A 26 11.71 6.22 -0.80
N ILE A 27 12.05 6.03 -2.08
CA ILE A 27 11.60 4.89 -2.87
C ILE A 27 12.50 3.68 -2.61
N ILE A 28 11.87 2.55 -2.34
CA ILE A 28 12.50 1.24 -2.17
C ILE A 28 11.86 0.32 -3.21
N LEU A 29 12.68 -0.29 -4.07
CA LEU A 29 12.20 -1.28 -5.03
C LEU A 29 12.12 -2.64 -4.35
N LYS A 30 10.98 -3.32 -4.51
CA LYS A 30 10.81 -4.71 -4.09
C LYS A 30 10.22 -5.50 -5.24
N ALA A 31 10.84 -6.64 -5.55
CA ALA A 31 10.36 -7.53 -6.59
C ALA A 31 9.02 -8.16 -6.20
N ASN A 32 8.12 -8.30 -7.18
CA ASN A 32 6.95 -9.17 -7.07
C ASN A 32 7.39 -10.63 -7.17
N GLN A 33 6.76 -11.50 -6.39
CA GLN A 33 6.83 -12.94 -6.63
C GLN A 33 5.70 -13.33 -7.57
N ASP A 34 6.01 -13.60 -8.84
CA ASP A 34 4.99 -13.90 -9.88
C ASP A 34 4.13 -15.13 -9.56
N ARG A 35 4.66 -16.06 -8.76
CA ARG A 35 3.92 -17.24 -8.27
C ARG A 35 2.85 -16.90 -7.22
N LEU A 36 2.87 -15.70 -6.66
CA LEU A 36 1.95 -15.25 -5.62
C LEU A 36 0.89 -14.33 -6.22
N SER A 37 -0.30 -14.36 -5.66
CA SER A 37 -1.32 -13.35 -5.94
C SER A 37 -0.86 -11.95 -5.50
N LEU A 38 -1.47 -10.91 -6.06
CA LEU A 38 -1.25 -9.53 -5.62
C LEU A 38 -1.45 -9.37 -4.11
N LYS A 39 -2.51 -9.98 -3.57
CA LYS A 39 -2.82 -9.96 -2.12
C LYS A 39 -1.67 -10.56 -1.30
N GLU A 40 -1.11 -11.68 -1.73
CA GLU A 40 0.00 -12.32 -1.03
C GLU A 40 1.29 -11.50 -1.11
N ASN A 41 1.59 -10.91 -2.27
CA ASN A 41 2.72 -9.99 -2.43
C ASN A 41 2.59 -8.75 -1.53
N ILE A 42 1.40 -8.16 -1.45
CA ILE A 42 1.10 -7.05 -0.52
C ILE A 42 1.27 -7.52 0.94
N ASN A 43 0.74 -8.68 1.29
CA ASN A 43 0.82 -9.22 2.64
C ASN A 43 2.27 -9.46 3.09
N GLN A 44 3.12 -10.07 2.26
CA GLN A 44 4.53 -10.25 2.57
C GLN A 44 5.27 -8.91 2.68
N THR A 45 4.91 -7.94 1.85
CA THR A 45 5.48 -6.60 1.93
C THR A 45 5.05 -5.88 3.21
N ALA A 46 3.79 -6.05 3.63
CA ALA A 46 3.28 -5.51 4.89
C ALA A 46 4.02 -6.10 6.09
N ASP A 47 4.23 -7.42 6.12
CA ASP A 47 5.01 -8.07 7.19
C ASP A 47 6.44 -7.54 7.25
N TRP A 48 7.09 -7.45 6.08
CA TRP A 48 8.43 -6.86 5.99
C TRP A 48 8.46 -5.40 6.48
N LEU A 49 7.47 -4.58 6.11
CA LEU A 49 7.36 -3.19 6.58
C LEU A 49 7.20 -3.11 8.11
N TRP A 50 6.41 -4.00 8.70
CA TRP A 50 6.26 -4.07 10.16
C TRP A 50 7.57 -4.48 10.85
N GLU A 51 8.31 -5.44 10.29
CA GLU A 51 9.66 -5.79 10.77
C GLU A 51 10.63 -4.60 10.70
N GLN A 52 10.44 -3.67 9.76
CA GLN A 52 11.18 -2.40 9.70
C GLN A 52 10.69 -1.34 10.70
N GLY A 53 9.65 -1.63 11.50
CA GLY A 53 9.09 -0.71 12.49
C GLY A 53 7.98 0.19 11.97
N ALA A 54 7.43 -0.07 10.78
CA ALA A 54 6.28 0.68 10.27
C ALA A 54 5.06 0.51 11.21
N LYS A 55 4.44 1.63 11.58
CA LYS A 55 3.22 1.64 12.41
C LYS A 55 1.94 1.64 11.59
N LYS A 56 2.01 2.15 10.35
CA LYS A 56 0.91 2.22 9.39
C LYS A 56 1.44 1.91 8.01
N MET A 57 0.59 1.29 7.18
CA MET A 57 0.87 1.05 5.78
C MET A 57 -0.27 1.64 4.95
N LEU A 58 0.09 2.44 3.94
CA LEU A 58 -0.80 2.87 2.86
C LEU A 58 -0.44 2.07 1.61
N TYR A 59 -1.40 1.33 1.08
CA TYR A 59 -1.33 0.78 -0.27
C TYR A 59 -2.14 1.68 -1.20
N LEU A 60 -1.54 2.01 -2.34
CA LEU A 60 -2.15 2.82 -3.40
C LEU A 60 -1.90 2.13 -4.73
N SER A 61 -2.96 1.93 -5.52
CA SER A 61 -2.82 1.42 -6.87
C SER A 61 -2.11 2.44 -7.77
N ILE A 62 -1.26 1.95 -8.67
CA ILE A 62 -0.55 2.79 -9.65
C ILE A 62 -1.46 3.24 -10.81
N ASP A 63 -2.58 2.54 -11.02
CA ASP A 63 -3.51 2.80 -12.12
C ASP A 63 -4.45 3.99 -11.85
N LEU A 64 -4.01 4.93 -11.01
CA LEU A 64 -4.74 6.14 -10.62
C LEU A 64 -4.01 7.40 -11.11
N PRO A 65 -3.91 7.62 -12.44
CA PRO A 65 -3.10 8.71 -13.02
C PRO A 65 -3.62 10.11 -12.68
N LEU A 66 -4.87 10.22 -12.22
CA LEU A 66 -5.50 11.48 -11.84
C LEU A 66 -5.50 11.71 -10.31
N ALA A 67 -4.95 10.79 -9.51
CA ALA A 67 -4.86 10.97 -8.08
C ALA A 67 -3.93 12.14 -7.74
N LEU A 68 -4.43 13.07 -6.93
CA LEU A 68 -3.71 14.24 -6.49
C LEU A 68 -3.08 13.99 -5.12
N LYS A 69 -2.09 14.83 -4.80
CA LYS A 69 -1.47 14.84 -3.47
C LYS A 69 -2.51 15.00 -2.35
N ASP A 70 -3.48 15.89 -2.57
CA ASP A 70 -4.50 16.20 -1.57
C ASP A 70 -5.45 15.02 -1.34
N ASP A 71 -5.74 14.20 -2.37
CA ASP A 71 -6.53 12.96 -2.20
C ASP A 71 -5.83 11.98 -1.25
N VAL A 72 -4.50 11.85 -1.38
CA VAL A 72 -3.71 10.97 -0.51
C VAL A 72 -3.61 11.52 0.91
N LEU A 73 -3.45 12.83 1.06
CA LEU A 73 -3.46 13.49 2.37
C LEU A 73 -4.81 13.33 3.08
N ASP A 74 -5.91 13.51 2.35
CA ASP A 74 -7.25 13.34 2.88
C ASP A 74 -7.47 11.90 3.35
N LEU A 75 -7.03 10.90 2.59
CA LEU A 75 -7.08 9.50 3.01
C LEU A 75 -6.30 9.25 4.31
N ILE A 76 -5.07 9.77 4.40
CA ILE A 76 -4.23 9.65 5.61
C ILE A 76 -4.93 10.32 6.81
N ASN A 77 -5.50 11.50 6.60
CA ASN A 77 -6.15 12.30 7.64
C ASN A 77 -7.50 11.74 8.08
N GLN A 78 -8.20 11.00 7.22
CA GLN A 78 -9.47 10.35 7.54
C GLN A 78 -9.28 9.03 8.29
N HIS A 79 -8.15 8.35 8.10
CA HIS A 79 -7.85 7.14 8.82
C HIS A 79 -7.76 7.40 10.34
N ARG A 80 -8.49 6.59 11.12
CA ARG A 80 -8.51 6.69 12.58
C ARG A 80 -7.76 5.53 13.21
N ASN A 81 -8.18 4.31 12.90
CA ASN A 81 -7.59 3.07 13.37
C ASN A 81 -8.06 1.87 12.52
N GLY A 82 -7.37 0.74 12.65
CA GLY A 82 -7.73 -0.53 12.02
C GLY A 82 -7.46 -0.53 10.53
N LEU A 83 -8.52 -0.64 9.71
CA LEU A 83 -8.45 -0.68 8.25
C LEU A 83 -9.41 0.36 7.66
N THR A 84 -8.92 1.17 6.74
CA THR A 84 -9.73 2.05 5.89
C THR A 84 -9.53 1.64 4.43
N LEU A 85 -10.63 1.47 3.70
CA LEU A 85 -10.65 1.08 2.29
C LEU A 85 -11.21 2.21 1.45
N VAL A 86 -10.58 2.50 0.32
CA VAL A 86 -11.11 3.35 -0.74
C VAL A 86 -11.60 2.45 -1.86
N ILE A 87 -12.92 2.31 -1.97
CA ILE A 87 -13.56 1.48 -2.99
C ILE A 87 -13.54 2.21 -4.34
N ALA A 88 -13.22 1.48 -5.40
CA ALA A 88 -13.24 1.98 -6.76
C ALA A 88 -14.68 2.17 -7.23
N ASN A 89 -15.02 3.37 -7.71
CA ASN A 89 -16.37 3.68 -8.19
C ASN A 89 -16.80 2.86 -9.41
N LYS A 90 -15.85 2.41 -10.23
CA LYS A 90 -16.13 1.79 -11.53
C LYS A 90 -16.62 0.34 -11.40
N ASP A 91 -16.00 -0.43 -10.53
CA ASP A 91 -16.15 -1.90 -10.48
C ASP A 91 -16.26 -2.46 -9.05
N GLY A 92 -16.25 -1.61 -8.02
CA GLY A 92 -16.26 -2.05 -6.63
C GLY A 92 -14.94 -2.67 -6.17
N GLY A 93 -13.86 -2.53 -6.95
CA GLY A 93 -12.50 -2.89 -6.54
C GLY A 93 -11.96 -1.99 -5.42
N THR A 94 -10.66 -2.10 -5.12
CA THR A 94 -10.00 -1.25 -4.10
C THR A 94 -8.92 -0.40 -4.74
N ASN A 95 -9.09 0.92 -4.70
CA ASN A 95 -8.12 1.90 -5.21
C ASN A 95 -6.94 2.10 -4.24
N ALA A 96 -7.26 2.14 -2.95
CA ALA A 96 -6.29 2.35 -1.90
C ALA A 96 -6.79 1.71 -0.60
N LEU A 97 -5.86 1.37 0.28
CA LEU A 97 -6.17 1.01 1.65
C LEU A 97 -5.10 1.54 2.60
N ILE A 98 -5.51 1.84 3.82
CA ILE A 98 -4.59 2.20 4.90
C ILE A 98 -4.91 1.36 6.13
N LEU A 99 -3.87 0.82 6.75
CA LEU A 99 -3.99 -0.05 7.90
C LEU A 99 -2.96 0.25 8.99
N ASP A 100 -3.35 -0.01 10.23
CA ASP A 100 -2.43 -0.07 11.37
C ASP A 100 -1.65 -1.40 11.38
N MET A 101 -0.41 -1.35 11.87
CA MET A 101 0.48 -2.50 12.02
C MET A 101 0.74 -2.84 13.51
N PRO A 102 0.84 -4.14 13.90
CA PRO A 102 0.68 -5.31 13.05
C PRO A 102 -0.76 -5.43 12.54
N ARG A 103 -0.94 -6.13 11.41
CA ARG A 103 -2.24 -6.34 10.78
C ARG A 103 -3.22 -6.96 11.78
N SER A 104 -4.10 -6.15 12.36
CA SER A 104 -5.23 -6.63 13.13
C SER A 104 -6.34 -6.98 12.14
N PHE A 105 -6.27 -8.17 11.55
CA PHE A 105 -7.45 -8.72 10.88
C PHE A 105 -8.49 -9.01 11.97
N PRO A 106 -9.73 -8.50 11.89
CA PRO A 106 -10.78 -8.99 12.76
C PRO A 106 -10.89 -10.50 12.57
N SER A 107 -11.00 -11.25 13.67
CA SER A 107 -11.02 -12.72 13.76
C SER A 107 -12.10 -13.43 12.91
N ASN A 108 -12.89 -12.68 12.15
CA ASN A 108 -14.04 -13.15 11.37
C ASN A 108 -13.72 -13.31 9.88
N LEU A 109 -12.47 -13.03 9.45
CA LEU A 109 -12.01 -13.28 8.08
C LEU A 109 -11.43 -14.69 7.86
N GLU A 110 -11.31 -15.49 8.93
CA GLU A 110 -11.04 -16.92 8.84
C GLU A 110 -12.34 -17.72 8.86
N ARG A 111 -12.99 -17.85 7.70
CA ARG A 111 -13.77 -19.02 7.24
C ARG A 111 -14.70 -18.61 6.11
N THR A 112 -14.45 -19.13 4.93
CA THR A 112 -15.44 -19.99 4.27
C THR A 112 -14.65 -21.10 3.59
N VAL A 113 -15.05 -22.32 3.91
CA VAL A 113 -14.49 -23.60 3.47
C VAL A 113 -14.58 -23.72 1.95
#